data_AF-A0AAE2XSN8-F1
#
_entry.id   AF-A0AAE2XSN8-F1
#
_cell.length_a   1.000
_cell.length_b   1.000
_cell.length_c   1.000
_cell.angle_alpha   90.00
_cell.angle_beta   90.00
_cell.angle_gamma   90.00
#
_symmetry.space_group_name_H-M   'P 1'
#
loop_
_entity.id
_entity.type
_entity.pdbx_description
1 polymer ?
#
loop_
_entity_poly.entity_id
_entity_poly.type
_entity_poly.pdbx_seq_one_letter_code
_entity_poly.pdbx_strand_id
1 'polypeptide(L)'
;MVLFSLRGCLEMAKEENVKKMLEIVDKAWGITPSTIIYTDDYVYVLFPLDDSKERWQEVSFTMPEGSIETRELTVKEALIYLMEEITKGLPNYVELPIVTEIEDLDVVKEKVKGILQR
;
A
#
# COMPACT_ATOMS: atom_id res chain seq x y z
N MET A 1 -22.71 16.58 -20.05
CA MET A 1 -23.07 16.72 -18.62
C MET A 1 -22.68 15.49 -17.78
N VAL A 2 -22.70 14.27 -18.33
CA VAL A 2 -22.32 13.03 -17.59
C VAL A 2 -20.81 12.93 -17.28
N LEU A 3 -19.94 13.36 -18.21
CA LEU A 3 -18.48 13.32 -18.07
C LEU A 3 -17.93 14.19 -16.92
N PHE A 4 -18.54 15.33 -16.62
CA PHE A 4 -18.12 16.21 -15.51
C PHE A 4 -18.48 15.64 -14.14
N SER A 5 -19.63 14.96 -14.03
CA SER A 5 -20.06 14.29 -12.80
C SER A 5 -19.19 13.07 -12.48
N LEU A 6 -18.86 12.27 -13.49
CA LEU A 6 -17.97 11.10 -13.35
C LEU A 6 -16.55 11.49 -12.94
N ARG A 7 -16.02 12.60 -13.49
CA ARG A 7 -14.69 13.09 -13.14
C ARG A 7 -14.61 13.53 -11.67
N GLY A 8 -15.62 14.26 -11.18
CA GLY A 8 -15.70 14.65 -9.77
C GLY A 8 -15.78 13.45 -8.82
N CYS A 9 -16.57 12.41 -9.16
CA CYS A 9 -16.65 11.19 -8.35
C CYS A 9 -15.31 10.42 -8.30
N LEU A 10 -14.55 10.38 -9.41
CA LEU A 10 -13.25 9.72 -9.45
C LEU A 10 -12.18 10.48 -8.65
N GLU A 11 -12.19 11.82 -8.70
CA GLU A 11 -11.29 12.64 -7.89
C GLU A 11 -11.57 12.50 -6.39
N MET A 12 -12.84 12.46 -5.98
CA MET A 12 -13.23 12.20 -4.58
C MET A 12 -12.80 10.80 -4.09
N ALA A 13 -12.97 9.76 -4.92
CA ALA A 13 -12.54 8.40 -4.58
C ALA A 13 -11.02 8.31 -4.44
N LYS A 14 -10.27 9.02 -5.30
CA LYS A 14 -8.81 9.11 -5.22
C LYS A 14 -8.34 9.77 -3.93
N GLU A 15 -8.94 10.90 -3.53
CA GLU A 15 -8.65 11.57 -2.25
C GLU A 15 -8.92 10.66 -1.04
N GLU A 16 -10.05 9.96 -1.04
CA GLU A 16 -10.42 9.02 0.01
C GLU A 16 -9.42 7.86 0.10
N ASN A 17 -9.01 7.31 -1.05
CA ASN A 17 -8.03 6.22 -1.10
C ASN A 17 -6.64 6.68 -0.64
N VAL A 18 -6.22 7.90 -0.98
CA VAL A 18 -4.96 8.49 -0.48
C VAL A 18 -4.99 8.57 1.04
N LYS A 19 -6.07 9.12 1.61
CA LYS A 19 -6.21 9.22 3.07
C LYS A 19 -6.17 7.83 3.72
N LYS A 20 -6.94 6.88 3.17
CA LYS A 20 -6.97 5.50 3.66
C LYS A 20 -5.60 4.84 3.61
N MET A 21 -4.84 5.05 2.53
CA MET A 21 -3.50 4.47 2.40
C MET A 21 -2.51 5.06 3.41
N LEU A 22 -2.59 6.37 3.68
CA LEU A 22 -1.77 7.02 4.71
C LEU A 22 -2.04 6.44 6.10
N GLU A 23 -3.31 6.22 6.45
CA GLU A 23 -3.69 5.57 7.71
C GLU A 23 -3.18 4.12 7.79
N ILE A 24 -3.19 3.40 6.67
CA ILE A 24 -2.73 2.00 6.58
C ILE A 24 -1.22 1.89 6.78
N VAL A 25 -0.41 2.75 6.15
CA VAL A 25 1.04 2.70 6.33
C VAL A 25 1.46 3.08 7.75
N ASP A 26 0.80 4.07 8.35
CA ASP A 26 1.04 4.44 9.76
C ASP A 26 0.65 3.30 10.72
N LYS A 27 -0.48 2.64 10.45
CA LYS A 27 -0.92 1.47 11.22
C LYS A 27 0.06 0.31 11.08
N ALA A 28 0.47 -0.02 9.86
CA ALA A 28 1.38 -1.13 9.61
C ALA A 28 2.75 -0.91 10.26
N TRP A 29 3.27 0.32 10.24
CA TRP A 29 4.52 0.69 10.93
C TRP A 29 4.45 0.41 12.45
N GLY A 30 3.30 0.65 13.08
CA GLY A 30 3.09 0.37 14.50
C GLY A 30 2.89 -1.11 14.86
N ILE A 31 2.78 -2.01 13.88
CA ILE A 31 2.47 -3.44 14.08
C ILE A 31 3.68 -4.29 13.70
N THR A 32 4.00 -5.30 14.52
CA THR A 32 5.10 -6.24 14.23
C THR A 32 4.63 -7.71 14.29
N PRO A 33 4.93 -8.53 13.27
CA PRO A 33 5.61 -8.17 12.03
C PRO A 33 4.72 -7.37 11.07
N SER A 34 5.32 -6.51 10.26
CA SER A 34 4.68 -5.91 9.09
C SER A 34 5.70 -5.80 7.96
N THR A 35 5.22 -5.58 6.75
CA THR A 35 6.07 -5.34 5.58
C THR A 35 5.44 -4.27 4.73
N ILE A 36 6.22 -3.26 4.37
CA ILE A 36 5.82 -2.20 3.46
C ILE A 36 6.85 -2.18 2.33
N ILE A 37 6.39 -2.37 1.10
CA ILE A 37 7.20 -2.35 -0.12
C ILE A 37 6.71 -1.19 -0.98
N TYR A 38 7.60 -0.40 -1.55
CA TYR A 38 7.21 0.79 -2.31
C TYR A 38 8.08 1.05 -3.55
N THR A 39 7.47 1.18 -4.71
CA THR A 39 8.14 1.53 -5.96
C THR A 39 7.81 2.98 -6.33
N ASP A 40 8.03 3.37 -7.59
CA ASP A 40 7.61 4.67 -8.10
C ASP A 40 6.12 4.77 -8.44
N ASP A 41 5.48 3.63 -8.67
CA ASP A 41 4.09 3.53 -9.12
C ASP A 41 3.19 2.70 -8.20
N TYR A 42 3.75 2.03 -7.19
CA TYR A 42 3.02 1.08 -6.36
C TYR A 42 3.48 1.08 -4.90
N VAL A 43 2.55 0.81 -3.98
CA VAL A 43 2.83 0.52 -2.57
C VAL A 43 2.10 -0.74 -2.15
N TYR A 44 2.81 -1.67 -1.53
CA TYR A 44 2.29 -2.90 -0.94
C TYR A 44 2.48 -2.87 0.56
N VAL A 45 1.46 -3.30 1.31
CA VAL A 45 1.47 -3.34 2.76
C VAL A 45 0.87 -4.65 3.23
N LEU A 46 1.56 -5.34 4.14
CA LEU A 46 1.12 -6.59 4.74
C LEU A 46 1.36 -6.56 6.26
N PHE A 47 0.32 -6.83 7.05
CA PHE A 47 0.41 -6.86 8.52
C PHE A 47 -0.70 -7.72 9.14
N PRO A 48 -0.50 -8.26 10.36
CA PRO A 48 -1.54 -9.00 11.08
C PRO A 48 -2.64 -8.06 11.59
N LEU A 49 -3.88 -8.56 11.61
CA LEU A 49 -5.06 -7.84 12.09
C LEU A 49 -5.32 -8.03 13.58
N ASP A 50 -4.67 -9.02 14.19
CA ASP A 50 -4.87 -9.42 15.59
C ASP A 50 -3.56 -9.92 16.23
N ASP A 51 -3.57 -10.02 17.56
CA ASP A 51 -2.42 -10.49 18.35
C ASP A 51 -2.11 -11.98 18.13
N SER A 52 -3.12 -12.78 17.73
CA SER A 52 -2.90 -14.19 17.37
C SER A 52 -2.15 -14.34 16.05
N LYS A 53 -2.16 -13.30 15.22
CA LYS A 53 -1.54 -13.24 13.89
C LYS A 53 -2.08 -14.32 12.97
N GLU A 54 -3.33 -14.74 13.17
CA GLU A 54 -4.00 -15.73 12.32
C GLU A 54 -4.64 -15.09 11.09
N ARG A 55 -5.03 -13.81 11.22
CA ARG A 55 -5.62 -13.00 10.16
C ARG A 55 -4.69 -11.87 9.78
N TRP A 56 -4.51 -11.69 8.50
CA TRP A 56 -3.60 -10.70 7.93
C TRP A 56 -4.34 -9.81 6.94
N GLN A 57 -3.90 -8.58 6.83
CA GLN A 57 -4.39 -7.63 5.84
C GLN A 57 -3.29 -7.36 4.83
N GLU A 58 -3.59 -7.67 3.58
CA GLU A 58 -2.85 -7.19 2.42
C GLU A 58 -3.55 -5.95 1.88
N VAL A 59 -2.76 -4.93 1.55
CA VAL A 59 -3.21 -3.71 0.90
C VAL A 59 -2.23 -3.37 -0.21
N SER A 60 -2.77 -3.06 -1.37
CA SER A 60 -1.99 -2.56 -2.49
C SER A 60 -2.56 -1.22 -2.98
N PHE A 61 -1.66 -0.33 -3.42
CA PHE A 61 -2.01 1.02 -3.84
C PHE A 61 -1.26 1.40 -5.11
N THR A 62 -2.00 1.76 -6.16
CA THR A 62 -1.45 2.12 -7.47
C THR A 62 -1.48 3.64 -7.66
N MET A 63 -0.30 4.26 -7.71
CA MET A 63 -0.14 5.73 -7.63
C MET A 63 -0.61 6.53 -8.86
N PRO A 64 -0.62 6.00 -10.10
CA PRO A 64 -1.23 6.72 -11.24
C PRO A 64 -2.74 6.92 -11.09
N GLU A 65 -3.43 5.92 -10.53
CA GLU A 65 -4.89 5.87 -10.45
C GLU A 65 -5.43 6.27 -9.08
N GLY A 66 -4.58 6.17 -8.04
CA GLY A 66 -4.99 6.23 -6.64
C GLY A 66 -6.00 5.14 -6.30
N SER A 67 -5.93 3.99 -6.99
CA SER A 67 -6.73 2.82 -6.70
C SER A 67 -6.12 2.07 -5.52
N ILE A 68 -6.99 1.54 -4.64
CA ILE A 68 -6.60 0.74 -3.49
C ILE A 68 -7.31 -0.60 -3.56
N GLU A 69 -6.57 -1.69 -3.36
CA GLU A 69 -7.13 -3.01 -3.18
C GLU A 69 -6.78 -3.53 -1.80
N THR A 70 -7.72 -4.23 -1.18
CA THR A 70 -7.57 -4.76 0.17
C THR A 70 -8.04 -6.19 0.20
N ARG A 71 -7.25 -7.08 0.80
CA ARG A 71 -7.59 -8.49 0.96
C ARG A 71 -7.25 -8.96 2.37
N GLU A 72 -8.19 -9.67 2.99
CA GLU A 72 -7.91 -10.38 4.24
C GLU A 72 -7.41 -11.79 3.92
N LEU A 73 -6.38 -12.23 4.63
CA LEU A 73 -5.62 -13.44 4.37
C LEU A 73 -5.45 -14.28 5.62
N THR A 74 -5.38 -15.60 5.44
CA THR A 74 -4.76 -16.48 6.43
C THR A 74 -3.24 -16.27 6.45
N VAL A 75 -2.58 -16.70 7.52
CA VAL A 75 -1.10 -16.66 7.64
C VAL A 75 -0.40 -17.31 6.45
N LYS A 76 -0.92 -18.46 5.99
CA LYS A 76 -0.33 -19.21 4.88
C LYS A 76 -0.40 -18.42 3.58
N GLU A 77 -1.54 -17.80 3.29
CA GLU A 77 -1.71 -16.99 2.09
C GLU A 77 -0.87 -15.71 2.15
N ALA A 78 -0.82 -15.05 3.31
CA ALA A 78 0.02 -13.86 3.53
C ALA A 78 1.49 -14.13 3.21
N LEU A 79 2.05 -15.25 3.70
CA LEU A 79 3.43 -15.62 3.40
C LEU A 79 3.64 -15.96 1.92
N ILE A 80 2.71 -16.68 1.29
CA ILE A 80 2.79 -17.01 -0.14
C ILE A 80 2.75 -15.74 -0.99
N TYR A 81 1.82 -14.83 -0.74
CA TYR A 81 1.69 -13.60 -1.51
C TYR A 81 2.85 -12.63 -1.27
N LEU A 82 3.38 -12.55 -0.06
CA LEU A 82 4.62 -11.81 0.17
C LEU A 82 5.79 -12.37 -0.66
N MET A 83 5.94 -13.69 -0.72
CA MET A 83 6.97 -14.32 -1.55
C MET A 83 6.73 -14.07 -3.04
N GLU A 84 5.48 -14.10 -3.50
CA GLU A 84 5.16 -13.75 -4.89
C GLU A 84 5.48 -12.29 -5.21
N GLU A 85 5.14 -11.36 -4.32
CA GLU A 85 5.44 -9.93 -4.47
C GLU A 85 6.96 -9.70 -4.57
N ILE A 86 7.75 -10.31 -3.68
CA ILE A 86 9.21 -10.20 -3.70
C ILE A 86 9.79 -10.80 -4.99
N THR A 87 9.31 -11.96 -5.43
CA THR A 87 9.88 -12.66 -6.60
C THR A 87 9.46 -12.09 -7.94
N LYS A 88 8.29 -11.46 -8.03
CA LYS A 88 7.78 -10.86 -9.28
C LYS A 88 8.08 -9.37 -9.36
N GLY A 89 7.92 -8.66 -8.24
CA GLY A 89 8.01 -7.20 -8.19
C GLY A 89 9.43 -6.67 -8.04
N LEU A 90 10.33 -7.41 -7.38
CA LEU A 90 11.65 -6.90 -6.99
C LEU A 90 12.91 -7.32 -7.79
N PRO A 91 12.90 -8.29 -8.74
CA PRO A 91 14.15 -8.77 -9.37
C PRO A 91 15.03 -7.72 -10.06
N ASN A 92 14.46 -6.56 -10.43
CA ASN A 92 15.17 -5.50 -11.16
C ASN A 92 15.66 -4.36 -10.26
N TYR A 93 15.42 -4.42 -8.95
CA TYR A 93 15.81 -3.36 -8.03
C TYR A 93 17.20 -3.64 -7.44
N VAL A 94 18.10 -2.66 -7.54
CA VAL A 94 19.46 -2.72 -6.97
C VAL A 94 19.42 -2.59 -5.46
N GLU A 95 18.50 -1.77 -4.95
CA GLU A 95 18.21 -1.60 -3.53
C GLU A 95 16.81 -2.16 -3.25
N LEU A 96 16.65 -2.90 -2.16
CA LEU A 96 15.35 -3.47 -1.81
C LEU A 96 14.38 -2.34 -1.44
N PRO A 97 13.27 -2.16 -2.16
CA PRO A 97 12.32 -1.08 -1.92
C PRO A 97 11.41 -1.39 -0.73
N ILE A 98 11.99 -1.71 0.42
CA ILE A 98 11.30 -2.13 1.64
C ILE A 98 11.53 -1.05 2.69
N VAL A 99 10.47 -0.59 3.35
CA VAL A 99 10.57 0.33 4.48
C VAL A 99 11.25 -0.40 5.64
N THR A 100 12.40 0.12 6.07
CA THR A 100 13.16 -0.43 7.21
C THR A 100 13.34 0.59 8.32
N GLU A 101 13.33 1.87 7.98
CA GLU A 101 13.48 2.99 8.91
C GLU A 101 12.31 3.98 8.80
N ILE A 102 12.15 4.85 9.79
CA ILE A 102 11.06 5.82 9.81
C ILE A 102 11.15 6.81 8.64
N GLU A 103 12.36 7.13 8.19
CA GLU A 103 12.61 8.00 7.05
C GLU A 103 12.06 7.40 5.74
N ASP A 104 12.10 6.07 5.58
CA ASP A 104 11.53 5.37 4.44
C ASP A 104 9.99 5.52 4.43
N LEU A 105 9.37 5.45 5.62
CA LEU A 105 7.92 5.64 5.77
C LEU A 105 7.50 7.05 5.37
N ASP A 106 8.26 8.06 5.77
CA ASP A 106 8.01 9.45 5.36
C ASP A 106 8.08 9.62 3.84
N VAL A 107 9.06 8.97 3.18
CA VAL A 107 9.16 8.94 1.72
C VAL A 107 7.91 8.32 1.09
N VAL A 108 7.43 7.18 1.60
CA VAL A 108 6.20 6.54 1.12
C VAL A 108 5.01 7.49 1.25
N LYS A 109 4.86 8.16 2.39
CA LYS A 109 3.74 9.08 2.65
C LYS A 109 3.77 10.27 1.70
N GLU A 110 4.94 10.83 1.41
CA GLU A 110 5.06 11.91 0.43
C GLU A 110 4.76 11.45 -1.00
N LYS A 111 5.18 10.23 -1.39
CA LYS A 111 4.80 9.64 -2.69
C LYS A 111 3.28 9.50 -2.81
N VAL A 112 2.62 8.95 -1.79
CA VAL A 112 1.16 8.76 -1.75
C VAL A 112 0.42 10.10 -1.79
N LYS A 113 0.86 11.14 -1.06
CA LYS A 113 0.25 12.48 -1.14
C LYS A 113 0.46 13.15 -2.49
N GLY A 114 1.64 12.96 -3.09
CA GLY A 114 2.04 13.60 -4.34
C GLY A 114 1.11 13.29 -5.51
N ILE A 115 0.32 12.21 -5.45
CA ILE A 115 -0.61 11.85 -6.52
C ILE A 115 -1.79 12.82 -6.65
N LEU A 116 -2.13 13.57 -5.59
CA LEU A 116 -3.22 14.57 -5.62
C LEU A 116 -2.82 15.86 -6.34
N GLN A 117 -1.52 16.05 -6.57
CA GLN A 117 -0.96 17.23 -7.23
C GLN A 117 -0.70 17.02 -8.73
N ARG A 118 -0.99 15.80 -9.23
CA ARG A 118 -0.82 15.36 -10.62
C ARG A 118 -2.17 15.24 -11.31
#